data_AF-A0A3D4TAP7-F1
#
_entry.id   AF-A0A3D4TAP7-F1
#
_cell.length_a   1.000
_cell.length_b   1.000
_cell.length_c   1.000
_cell.angle_alpha   90.00
_cell.angle_beta   90.00
_cell.angle_gamma   90.00
#
_symmetry.space_group_name_H-M   'P 1'
#
loop_
_entity.id
_entity.type
_entity.pdbx_description
1 polymer ?
#
loop_
_entity_poly.entity_id
_entity_poly.type
_entity_poly.pdbx_seq_one_letter_code
_entity_poly.pdbx_strand_id
1 'polypeptide(L)'
;GLSGFPKRSESEYDTFGVGHSSTSISAALGMAMASKYKGEPDRKVVAVIGDGSMTAGMAFEGMNHAGVADSDVLIILNDNCMSIDPNVGALKEYLTDISTSPTYNKVRDEVWNILGKLPVGKSFSREVASKLEHAMKGMVSKSSNLFEALKLRYFGPIDGHNITKLVDTLKDLREIPGPKLLHIVTVKGKGYALAEKDQTKWHAPGLFDKVTGEIFKKAIDAPQPPKYQDVFGHTIIELAEKNEKVMGVTPAMPSGSSLKFMMDKMPH
;
A
#
# COMPACT_ATOMS: atom_id res chain seq x y z
N GLY A 1 27.26 -2.16 8.53
CA GLY A 1 26.51 -0.94 8.17
C GLY A 1 25.07 -1.09 8.65
N LEU A 2 24.26 -0.05 8.49
CA LEU A 2 22.84 -0.10 8.80
C LEU A 2 22.09 -1.02 7.81
N SER A 3 21.02 -1.64 8.28
CA SER A 3 20.13 -2.45 7.44
C SER A 3 19.38 -1.58 6.44
N GLY A 4 19.11 -2.11 5.23
CA GLY A 4 18.27 -1.43 4.24
C GLY A 4 16.77 -1.45 4.55
N PHE A 5 16.37 -2.22 5.57
CA PHE A 5 14.99 -2.40 6.02
C PHE A 5 14.94 -2.39 7.55
N PRO A 6 13.78 -2.07 8.16
CA PRO A 6 13.60 -2.15 9.61
C PRO A 6 14.10 -3.46 10.21
N LYS A 7 14.96 -3.35 11.21
CA LYS A 7 15.60 -4.47 11.90
C LYS A 7 15.52 -4.25 13.40
N ARG A 8 14.70 -5.08 14.07
CA ARG A 8 14.44 -4.99 15.53
C ARG A 8 15.67 -4.89 16.43
N SER A 9 16.78 -5.50 16.04
CA SER A 9 18.03 -5.46 16.82
C SER A 9 18.84 -4.18 16.61
N GLU A 10 18.46 -3.35 15.65
CA GLU A 10 19.19 -2.13 15.24
C GLU A 10 18.58 -0.87 15.85
N SER A 11 17.27 -0.86 16.11
CA SER A 11 16.56 0.31 16.64
C SER A 11 15.31 -0.10 17.43
N GLU A 12 15.00 0.63 18.52
CA GLU A 12 13.74 0.50 19.25
C GLU A 12 12.51 0.92 18.42
N TYR A 13 12.73 1.79 17.41
CA TYR A 13 11.69 2.25 16.49
C TYR A 13 11.36 1.21 15.41
N ASP A 14 12.23 0.23 15.20
CA ASP A 14 12.03 -0.87 14.25
C ASP A 14 11.23 -2.00 14.92
N THR A 15 9.95 -1.74 15.18
CA THR A 15 9.06 -2.62 15.94
C THR A 15 8.88 -4.03 15.35
N PHE A 16 9.01 -4.18 14.03
CA PHE A 16 8.91 -5.44 13.31
C PHE A 16 10.01 -5.55 12.25
N GLY A 17 10.61 -6.73 12.12
CA GLY A 17 11.61 -6.97 11.08
C GLY A 17 10.93 -7.22 9.74
N VAL A 18 11.28 -6.45 8.71
CA VAL A 18 10.66 -6.55 7.38
C VAL A 18 11.70 -6.65 6.28
N GLY A 19 11.24 -7.06 5.10
CA GLY A 19 12.01 -7.21 3.86
C GLY A 19 11.17 -7.92 2.82
N HIS A 20 10.48 -9.00 3.24
CA HIS A 20 9.37 -9.56 2.49
C HIS A 20 8.13 -8.65 2.58
N SER A 21 7.45 -8.48 1.45
CA SER A 21 6.24 -7.66 1.35
C SER A 21 5.05 -8.30 2.08
N SER A 22 3.99 -7.51 2.27
CA SER A 22 2.64 -8.00 2.63
C SER A 22 2.47 -8.57 4.04
N THR A 23 3.52 -8.56 4.86
CA THR A 23 3.53 -9.07 6.24
C THR A 23 3.03 -8.07 7.28
N SER A 24 2.95 -6.78 6.94
CA SER A 24 2.75 -5.69 7.90
C SER A 24 1.38 -5.72 8.59
N ILE A 25 0.30 -6.06 7.87
CA ILE A 25 -1.07 -6.10 8.43
C ILE A 25 -1.18 -7.19 9.49
N SER A 26 -0.74 -8.42 9.18
CA SER A 26 -0.80 -9.54 10.12
C SER A 26 0.09 -9.32 11.36
N ALA A 27 1.28 -8.73 11.16
CA ALA A 27 2.16 -8.38 12.27
C ALA A 27 1.54 -7.31 13.18
N ALA A 28 0.99 -6.24 12.60
CA ALA A 28 0.30 -5.18 13.32
C ALA A 28 -0.94 -5.70 14.06
N LEU A 29 -1.73 -6.58 13.44
CA LEU A 29 -2.88 -7.19 14.08
C LEU A 29 -2.47 -7.98 15.32
N GLY A 30 -1.43 -8.82 15.24
CA GLY A 30 -0.91 -9.55 16.39
C GLY A 30 -0.45 -8.62 17.52
N MET A 31 0.20 -7.51 17.18
CA MET A 31 0.60 -6.49 18.16
C MET A 31 -0.60 -5.78 18.79
N ALA A 32 -1.64 -5.46 18.00
CA ALA A 32 -2.86 -4.82 18.49
C ALA A 32 -3.63 -5.73 19.46
N MET A 33 -3.74 -7.03 19.12
CA MET A 33 -4.33 -8.03 20.01
C MET A 33 -3.52 -8.18 21.30
N ALA A 34 -2.18 -8.27 21.20
CA ALA A 34 -1.31 -8.37 22.37
C ALA A 34 -1.44 -7.14 23.30
N SER A 35 -1.48 -5.93 22.73
CA SER A 35 -1.71 -4.67 23.46
C SER A 35 -3.00 -4.72 24.27
N LYS A 36 -4.08 -5.22 23.64
CA LYS A 36 -5.38 -5.38 24.31
C LYS A 36 -5.29 -6.36 25.47
N TYR A 37 -4.69 -7.53 25.27
CA TYR A 37 -4.55 -8.54 26.34
C TYR A 37 -3.69 -8.06 27.52
N LYS A 38 -2.73 -7.17 27.26
CA LYS A 38 -1.91 -6.54 28.29
C LYS A 38 -2.60 -5.40 29.03
N GLY A 39 -3.78 -4.97 28.58
CA GLY A 39 -4.45 -3.80 29.15
C GLY A 39 -3.71 -2.49 28.84
N GLU A 40 -3.19 -2.33 27.63
CA GLU A 40 -2.52 -1.12 27.14
C GLU A 40 -3.50 -0.32 26.23
N PRO A 41 -4.52 0.40 26.78
CA PRO A 41 -5.58 1.01 25.98
C PRO A 41 -5.11 2.21 25.12
N ASP A 42 -4.04 2.87 25.56
CA ASP A 42 -3.50 4.05 24.88
C ASP A 42 -2.56 3.69 23.72
N ARG A 43 -2.13 2.43 23.63
CA ARG A 43 -1.19 1.99 22.60
C ARG A 43 -1.92 1.83 21.27
N LYS A 44 -1.45 2.57 20.27
CA LYS A 44 -1.95 2.52 18.91
C LYS A 44 -1.00 1.71 18.03
N VAL A 45 -1.57 0.87 17.17
CA VAL A 45 -0.82 0.05 16.23
C VAL A 45 -1.20 0.42 14.80
N VAL A 46 -0.18 0.73 14.01
CA VAL A 46 -0.34 1.20 12.63
C VAL A 46 0.46 0.29 11.69
N ALA A 47 -0.18 -0.20 10.64
CA ALA A 47 0.49 -0.86 9.52
C ALA A 47 0.49 0.08 8.32
N VAL A 48 1.67 0.37 7.75
CA VAL A 48 1.76 1.02 6.45
C VAL A 48 2.03 -0.05 5.39
N ILE A 49 1.23 -0.06 4.32
CA ILE A 49 1.35 -1.04 3.25
C ILE A 49 1.20 -0.34 1.89
N GLY A 50 2.03 -0.71 0.93
CA GLY A 50 1.91 -0.22 -0.45
C GLY A 50 0.86 -1.01 -1.24
N ASP A 51 0.26 -0.40 -2.25
CA ASP A 51 -0.68 -1.03 -3.19
C ASP A 51 -0.10 -2.29 -3.85
N GLY A 52 1.19 -2.29 -4.23
CA GLY A 52 1.86 -3.50 -4.73
C GLY A 52 1.90 -4.65 -3.71
N SER A 53 2.06 -4.34 -2.42
CA SER A 53 2.05 -5.34 -1.33
C SER A 53 0.64 -5.82 -0.97
N MET A 54 -0.41 -5.09 -1.35
CA MET A 54 -1.79 -5.54 -1.16
C MET A 54 -2.18 -6.69 -2.09
N THR A 55 -1.42 -6.93 -3.15
CA THR A 55 -1.71 -8.00 -4.12
C THR A 55 -1.48 -9.41 -3.57
N ALA A 56 -0.70 -9.57 -2.50
CA ALA A 56 -0.43 -10.87 -1.93
C ALA A 56 -1.53 -11.35 -0.97
N GLY A 57 -1.82 -12.65 -0.99
CA GLY A 57 -2.85 -13.27 -0.14
C GLY A 57 -2.67 -13.00 1.36
N MET A 58 -1.44 -12.87 1.85
CA MET A 58 -1.16 -12.58 3.26
C MET A 58 -1.76 -11.24 3.73
N ALA A 59 -1.79 -10.22 2.87
CA ALA A 59 -2.42 -8.95 3.21
C ALA A 59 -3.94 -9.12 3.38
N PHE A 60 -4.58 -9.89 2.49
CA PHE A 60 -6.01 -10.21 2.57
C PHE A 60 -6.35 -11.06 3.79
N GLU A 61 -5.54 -12.05 4.12
CA GLU A 61 -5.71 -12.87 5.32
C GLU A 61 -5.65 -12.00 6.59
N GLY A 62 -4.65 -11.11 6.66
CA GLY A 62 -4.51 -10.16 7.76
C GLY A 62 -5.71 -9.23 7.89
N MET A 63 -6.22 -8.67 6.78
CA MET A 63 -7.42 -7.83 6.79
C MET A 63 -8.68 -8.58 7.17
N ASN A 64 -8.89 -9.78 6.61
CA ASN A 64 -10.03 -10.62 6.92
C ASN A 64 -10.07 -10.98 8.42
N HIS A 65 -8.91 -11.31 9.00
CA HIS A 65 -8.81 -11.56 10.43
C HIS A 65 -9.04 -10.28 11.24
N ALA A 66 -8.47 -9.14 10.83
CA ALA A 66 -8.69 -7.86 11.52
C ALA A 66 -10.17 -7.46 11.58
N GLY A 67 -10.96 -7.79 10.55
CA GLY A 67 -12.40 -7.51 10.49
C GLY A 67 -13.26 -8.26 11.50
N VAL A 68 -12.78 -9.40 12.01
CA VAL A 68 -13.48 -10.20 13.02
C VAL A 68 -12.77 -10.21 14.37
N ALA A 69 -11.49 -9.86 14.40
CA ALA A 69 -10.73 -9.66 15.62
C ALA A 69 -11.16 -8.35 16.27
N ASP A 70 -11.58 -8.42 17.53
CA ASP A 70 -11.87 -7.24 18.34
C ASP A 70 -10.55 -6.52 18.71
N SER A 71 -10.00 -5.77 17.75
CA SER A 71 -8.67 -5.15 17.77
C SER A 71 -8.70 -3.71 17.25
N ASP A 72 -7.86 -2.84 17.81
CA ASP A 72 -7.73 -1.44 17.38
C ASP A 72 -6.47 -1.26 16.51
N VAL A 73 -6.60 -1.56 15.22
CA VAL A 73 -5.51 -1.45 14.23
C VAL A 73 -5.86 -0.43 13.15
N LEU A 74 -4.91 0.44 12.81
CA LEU A 74 -4.99 1.34 11.66
C LEU A 74 -4.10 0.81 10.52
N ILE A 75 -4.71 0.52 9.38
CA ILE A 75 -3.99 0.18 8.15
C ILE A 75 -3.93 1.43 7.28
N ILE A 76 -2.74 1.84 6.86
CA ILE A 76 -2.53 2.94 5.92
C ILE A 76 -2.11 2.32 4.59
N LEU A 77 -3.01 2.38 3.60
CA LEU A 77 -2.74 1.99 2.23
C LEU A 77 -2.11 3.16 1.49
N ASN A 78 -0.84 3.05 1.16
CA ASN A 78 -0.12 3.97 0.30
C ASN A 78 -0.23 3.53 -1.17
N ASP A 79 -1.20 4.10 -1.89
CA ASP A 79 -1.41 3.84 -3.31
C ASP A 79 -0.62 4.84 -4.16
N ASN A 80 0.32 4.32 -4.96
CA ASN A 80 1.02 5.10 -5.99
C ASN A 80 0.95 4.42 -7.37
N CYS A 81 0.02 3.47 -7.53
CA CYS A 81 -0.21 2.65 -8.72
C CYS A 81 0.99 1.81 -9.19
N MET A 82 1.99 1.57 -8.32
CA MET A 82 3.23 0.86 -8.66
C MET A 82 3.64 -0.17 -7.60
N SER A 83 4.21 -1.28 -8.05
CA SER A 83 5.07 -2.14 -7.21
C SER A 83 6.54 -1.76 -7.49
N ILE A 84 7.37 -2.69 -7.94
CA ILE A 84 8.65 -2.37 -8.59
C ILE A 84 8.36 -1.90 -10.02
N ASP A 85 7.72 -2.77 -10.80
CA ASP A 85 7.09 -2.47 -12.08
C ASP A 85 5.61 -2.04 -11.86
N PRO A 86 4.91 -1.50 -12.88
CA PRO A 86 3.51 -1.08 -12.72
C PRO A 86 2.62 -2.19 -12.19
N ASN A 87 1.70 -1.84 -11.28
CA ASN A 87 0.74 -2.81 -10.77
C ASN A 87 -0.18 -3.31 -11.89
N VAL A 88 -0.57 -4.58 -11.79
CA VAL A 88 -1.44 -5.29 -12.73
C VAL A 88 -2.61 -5.95 -11.98
N GLY A 89 -3.67 -6.30 -12.71
CA GLY A 89 -4.81 -7.06 -12.21
C GLY A 89 -5.93 -6.20 -11.61
N ALA A 90 -7.03 -6.88 -11.28
CA ALA A 90 -8.32 -6.25 -10.92
C ALA A 90 -8.26 -5.37 -9.67
N LEU A 91 -7.36 -5.66 -8.71
CA LEU A 91 -7.24 -4.83 -7.49
C LEU A 91 -6.73 -3.43 -7.82
N LYS A 92 -5.78 -3.30 -8.75
CA LYS A 92 -5.27 -2.00 -9.21
C LYS A 92 -6.37 -1.19 -9.89
N GLU A 93 -7.14 -1.83 -10.79
CA GLU A 93 -8.28 -1.19 -11.46
C GLU A 93 -9.31 -0.72 -10.43
N TYR A 94 -9.65 -1.57 -9.47
CA TYR A 94 -10.55 -1.23 -8.36
C TYR A 94 -10.07 -0.04 -7.51
N LEU A 95 -8.78 0.01 -7.14
CA LEU A 95 -8.21 1.15 -6.41
C LEU A 95 -8.19 2.43 -7.25
N THR A 96 -7.93 2.31 -8.56
CA THR A 96 -8.00 3.41 -9.52
C THR A 96 -9.43 3.96 -9.63
N ASP A 97 -10.43 3.09 -9.70
CA ASP A 97 -11.83 3.48 -9.78
C ASP A 97 -12.28 4.20 -8.50
N ILE A 98 -11.87 3.71 -7.32
CA ILE A 98 -12.16 4.39 -6.05
C ILE A 98 -11.51 5.78 -5.98
N SER A 99 -10.26 5.91 -6.46
CA SER A 99 -9.52 7.17 -6.41
C SER A 99 -10.01 8.22 -7.41
N THR A 100 -10.55 7.77 -8.55
CA THR A 100 -11.01 8.65 -9.62
C THR A 100 -12.51 8.96 -9.57
N SER A 101 -13.32 8.19 -8.83
CA SER A 101 -14.78 8.29 -8.84
C SER A 101 -15.36 9.62 -8.30
N PRO A 102 -16.21 10.30 -9.10
CA PRO A 102 -17.11 11.38 -8.76
C PRO A 102 -17.70 11.38 -7.35
N THR A 103 -18.33 10.24 -7.14
CA THR A 103 -19.31 9.95 -6.11
C THR A 103 -18.62 9.70 -4.78
N TYR A 104 -17.45 9.06 -4.81
CA TYR A 104 -16.67 8.80 -3.60
C TYR A 104 -16.13 10.09 -2.99
N ASN A 105 -15.69 11.03 -3.83
CA ASN A 105 -15.26 12.35 -3.38
C ASN A 105 -16.38 13.15 -2.70
N LYS A 106 -17.63 13.04 -3.18
CA LYS A 106 -18.79 13.71 -2.55
C LYS A 106 -19.19 13.10 -1.21
N VAL A 107 -19.27 11.77 -1.12
CA VAL A 107 -19.60 11.06 0.14
C VAL A 107 -18.51 11.30 1.19
N ARG A 108 -17.24 11.31 0.77
CA ARG A 108 -16.10 11.70 1.61
C ARG A 108 -16.34 13.08 2.22
N ASP A 109 -16.59 14.09 1.39
CA ASP A 109 -16.73 15.47 1.85
C ASP A 109 -17.93 15.64 2.80
N GLU A 110 -19.00 14.87 2.62
CA GLU A 110 -20.15 14.85 3.55
C GLU A 110 -19.83 14.22 4.92
N VAL A 111 -19.12 13.08 4.96
CA VAL A 111 -18.70 12.44 6.23
C VAL A 111 -17.72 13.34 7.00
N TRP A 112 -16.77 13.96 6.31
CA TRP A 112 -15.81 14.88 6.94
C TRP A 112 -16.48 16.16 7.45
N ASN A 113 -17.48 16.69 6.76
CA ASN A 113 -18.26 17.84 7.24
C ASN A 113 -19.09 17.52 8.50
N ILE A 114 -19.48 16.26 8.69
CA ILE A 114 -20.17 15.80 9.90
C ILE A 114 -19.18 15.63 11.06
N LEU A 115 -18.02 15.01 10.80
CA LEU A 115 -16.96 14.85 11.81
C LEU A 115 -16.39 16.20 12.26
N GLY A 116 -16.15 17.13 11.34
CA GLY A 116 -15.66 18.49 11.65
C GLY A 116 -16.67 19.39 12.37
N LYS A 117 -17.91 18.95 12.57
CA LYS A 117 -18.97 19.69 13.27
C LYS A 117 -19.42 19.03 14.58
N LEU A 118 -18.78 17.96 15.03
CA LEU A 118 -19.08 17.38 16.35
C LEU A 118 -18.67 18.37 17.45
N PRO A 119 -19.61 18.93 18.22
CA PRO A 119 -19.25 19.75 19.35
C PRO A 119 -18.58 18.85 20.39
N VAL A 120 -17.34 19.18 20.75
CA VAL A 120 -16.63 18.59 21.88
C VAL A 120 -17.35 19.02 23.17
N GLY A 121 -18.39 18.28 23.56
CA GLY A 121 -19.21 18.61 24.72
C GLY A 121 -20.46 17.72 24.86
N LYS A 122 -20.79 17.37 26.11
CA LYS A 122 -21.74 16.32 26.56
C LYS A 122 -23.22 16.42 26.09
N SER A 123 -23.58 17.15 25.04
CA SER A 123 -24.94 17.09 24.49
C SER A 123 -24.95 16.50 23.09
N PHE A 124 -25.07 15.17 23.02
CA PHE A 124 -25.43 14.50 21.78
C PHE A 124 -26.89 14.88 21.45
N SER A 125 -27.09 15.82 20.52
CA SER A 125 -28.43 16.29 20.17
C SER A 125 -29.17 15.23 19.34
N ARG A 126 -30.50 15.20 19.46
CA ARG A 126 -31.39 14.31 18.68
C ARG A 126 -31.21 14.49 17.16
N GLU A 127 -30.77 15.68 16.75
CA GLU A 127 -30.47 16.03 15.36
C GLU A 127 -29.16 15.41 14.87
N VAL A 128 -28.12 15.35 15.72
CA VAL A 128 -26.88 14.62 15.41
C VAL A 128 -27.15 13.12 15.37
N ALA A 129 -27.93 12.59 16.31
CA ALA A 129 -28.32 11.18 16.33
C ALA A 129 -29.12 10.78 15.08
N SER A 130 -30.10 11.59 14.66
CA SER A 130 -30.89 11.31 13.46
C SER A 130 -30.11 11.50 12.16
N LYS A 131 -29.16 12.45 12.09
CA LYS A 131 -28.23 12.57 10.95
C LYS A 131 -27.26 11.38 10.88
N LEU A 132 -26.79 10.88 12.02
CA LEU A 132 -26.01 9.65 12.10
C LEU A 132 -26.82 8.43 11.68
N GLU A 133 -28.06 8.31 12.15
CA GLU A 133 -28.96 7.22 11.78
C GLU A 133 -29.30 7.25 10.28
N HIS A 134 -29.51 8.43 9.69
CA HIS A 134 -29.72 8.60 8.26
C HIS A 134 -28.45 8.36 7.43
N ALA A 135 -27.27 8.78 7.89
CA ALA A 135 -25.99 8.47 7.26
C ALA A 135 -25.71 6.96 7.30
N MET A 136 -25.99 6.31 8.43
CA MET A 136 -25.90 4.86 8.58
C MET A 136 -26.90 4.12 7.68
N LYS A 137 -28.15 4.59 7.57
CA LYS A 137 -29.15 4.02 6.64
C LYS A 137 -28.79 4.26 5.16
N GLY A 138 -28.07 5.34 4.83
CA GLY A 138 -27.54 5.61 3.49
C GLY A 138 -26.34 4.74 3.11
N MET A 139 -25.49 4.39 4.09
CA MET A 139 -24.35 3.45 3.91
C MET A 139 -24.79 1.99 3.66
N VAL A 140 -26.05 1.64 3.97
CA VAL A 140 -26.61 0.31 3.71
C VAL A 140 -26.93 0.10 2.22
N SER A 141 -26.71 1.09 1.35
CA SER A 141 -26.91 0.97 -0.08
C SER A 141 -25.76 0.21 -0.78
N LYS A 142 -25.85 -1.12 -0.79
CA LYS A 142 -25.47 -2.10 -1.85
C LYS A 142 -24.24 -1.85 -2.76
N SER A 143 -23.20 -1.19 -2.27
CA SER A 143 -21.83 -1.33 -2.81
C SER A 143 -20.84 -1.11 -1.67
N SER A 144 -20.87 -2.00 -0.66
CA SER A 144 -19.80 -2.05 0.33
C SER A 144 -18.49 -2.24 -0.43
N ASN A 145 -17.60 -1.26 -0.32
CA ASN A 145 -16.30 -1.38 -0.92
C ASN A 145 -15.61 -2.63 -0.34
N LEU A 146 -14.68 -3.26 -1.06
CA LEU A 146 -13.95 -4.46 -0.66
C LEU A 146 -13.50 -4.46 0.81
N PHE A 147 -13.03 -3.31 1.31
CA PHE A 147 -12.55 -3.19 2.68
C PHE A 147 -13.70 -3.20 3.70
N GLU A 148 -14.81 -2.55 3.39
CA GLU A 148 -16.04 -2.63 4.20
C GLU A 148 -16.64 -4.04 4.20
N ALA A 149 -16.55 -4.78 3.08
CA ALA A 149 -16.93 -6.19 3.04
C ALA A 149 -16.07 -7.05 3.98
N LEU A 150 -14.80 -6.65 4.19
CA LEU A 150 -13.90 -7.20 5.21
C LEU A 150 -14.09 -6.57 6.60
N LYS A 151 -15.19 -5.84 6.83
CA LYS A 151 -15.53 -5.16 8.09
C LYS A 151 -14.51 -4.12 8.56
N LEU A 152 -13.67 -3.61 7.67
CA LEU A 152 -12.81 -2.47 7.94
C LEU A 152 -13.58 -1.18 7.68
N ARG A 153 -13.50 -0.21 8.59
CA ARG A 153 -13.97 1.15 8.27
C ARG A 153 -12.97 1.80 7.33
N TYR A 154 -13.44 2.19 6.16
CA TYR A 154 -12.61 2.77 5.12
C TYR A 154 -12.68 4.30 5.15
N PHE A 155 -11.51 4.94 5.03
CA PHE A 155 -11.34 6.39 4.96
C PHE A 155 -10.45 6.73 3.78
N GLY A 156 -10.86 7.70 2.96
CA GLY A 156 -10.09 8.15 1.80
C GLY A 156 -10.83 7.91 0.47
N PRO A 157 -10.13 7.91 -0.67
CA PRO A 157 -8.74 8.30 -0.80
C PRO A 157 -8.53 9.79 -0.49
N ILE A 158 -7.39 10.12 0.11
CA ILE A 158 -6.92 11.50 0.31
C ILE A 158 -5.52 11.71 -0.28
N ASP A 159 -5.18 12.95 -0.58
CA ASP A 159 -3.85 13.32 -1.05
C ASP A 159 -2.79 13.05 0.03
N GLY A 160 -1.92 12.08 -0.23
CA GLY A 160 -0.82 11.69 0.65
C GLY A 160 0.34 12.69 0.69
N HIS A 161 0.32 13.73 -0.14
CA HIS A 161 1.31 14.82 -0.11
C HIS A 161 0.84 16.06 0.66
N ASN A 162 -0.43 16.10 1.08
CA ASN A 162 -0.94 17.16 1.93
C ASN A 162 -0.71 16.80 3.40
N ILE A 163 0.48 17.14 3.91
CA ILE A 163 0.91 16.81 5.28
C ILE A 163 -0.07 17.36 6.33
N THR A 164 -0.54 18.59 6.18
CA THR A 164 -1.49 19.21 7.13
C THR A 164 -2.76 18.37 7.24
N LYS A 165 -3.36 18.01 6.09
CA LYS A 165 -4.56 17.18 6.05
C LYS A 165 -4.31 15.78 6.59
N LEU A 166 -3.15 15.18 6.30
CA LEU A 166 -2.78 13.86 6.83
C LEU A 166 -2.65 13.88 8.35
N VAL A 167 -2.00 14.89 8.93
CA VAL A 167 -1.85 15.04 10.38
C VAL A 167 -3.21 15.15 11.05
N ASP A 168 -4.10 15.98 10.53
CA ASP A 168 -5.43 16.13 11.11
C ASP A 168 -6.27 14.86 10.94
N THR A 169 -6.22 14.21 9.77
CA THR A 169 -6.86 12.91 9.55
C THR A 169 -6.36 11.85 10.53
N LEU A 170 -5.05 11.76 10.76
CA LEU A 170 -4.47 10.78 11.69
C LEU A 170 -4.85 11.07 13.15
N LYS A 171 -4.99 12.35 13.55
CA LYS A 171 -5.52 12.72 14.86
C LYS A 171 -6.97 12.24 15.03
N ASP A 172 -7.82 12.47 14.03
CA ASP A 172 -9.22 12.06 14.10
C ASP A 172 -9.34 10.52 14.13
N LEU A 173 -8.57 9.81 13.29
CA LEU A 173 -8.56 8.35 13.25
C LEU A 173 -8.05 7.70 14.53
N ARG A 174 -7.20 8.38 15.30
CA ARG A 174 -6.70 7.89 16.59
C ARG A 174 -7.82 7.71 17.62
N GLU A 175 -8.85 8.56 17.55
CA GLU A 175 -9.98 8.56 18.48
C GLU A 175 -11.08 7.56 18.09
N ILE A 176 -11.03 7.01 16.87
CA ILE A 176 -12.02 6.07 16.36
C ILE A 176 -11.58 4.64 16.72
N PRO A 177 -12.26 3.88 17.60
CA PRO A 177 -11.79 2.57 18.08
C PRO A 177 -12.15 1.44 17.11
N GLY A 178 -11.29 0.43 16.94
CA GLY A 178 -11.54 -0.75 16.11
C GLY A 178 -10.76 -0.73 14.78
N PRO A 179 -10.90 -1.73 13.91
CA PRO A 179 -10.10 -1.82 12.69
C PRO A 179 -10.49 -0.74 11.68
N LYS A 180 -9.48 -0.12 11.06
CA LYS A 180 -9.61 1.02 10.14
C LYS A 180 -8.64 0.87 8.97
N LEU A 181 -9.05 1.35 7.80
CA LEU A 181 -8.16 1.54 6.66
C LEU A 181 -8.22 3.00 6.19
N LEU A 182 -7.06 3.67 6.16
CA LEU A 182 -6.87 4.96 5.53
C LEU A 182 -6.17 4.76 4.17
N HIS A 183 -6.84 5.12 3.10
CA HIS A 183 -6.29 5.12 1.75
C HIS A 183 -5.71 6.50 1.43
N ILE A 184 -4.40 6.54 1.17
CA ILE A 184 -3.70 7.74 0.71
C ILE A 184 -3.16 7.51 -0.70
N VAL A 185 -3.26 8.53 -1.54
CA VAL A 185 -2.71 8.52 -2.90
C VAL A 185 -1.42 9.32 -2.91
N THR A 186 -0.33 8.71 -3.35
CA THR A 186 0.98 9.35 -3.46
C THR A 186 1.56 9.23 -4.88
N VAL A 187 2.75 9.77 -5.06
CA VAL A 187 3.50 9.74 -6.33
C VAL A 187 4.85 9.13 -6.00
N LYS A 188 5.15 7.97 -6.60
CA LYS A 188 6.44 7.31 -6.40
C LYS A 188 7.54 8.21 -6.97
N GLY A 189 8.59 8.46 -6.17
CA GLY A 189 9.67 9.39 -6.52
C GLY A 189 9.36 10.88 -6.29
N LYS A 190 8.26 11.21 -5.59
CA LYS A 190 7.85 12.61 -5.35
C LYS A 190 9.00 13.50 -4.90
N GLY A 191 9.14 14.65 -5.54
CA GLY A 191 10.17 15.65 -5.23
C GLY A 191 11.44 15.47 -6.07
N TYR A 192 11.54 14.39 -6.84
CA TYR A 192 12.63 14.19 -7.79
C TYR A 192 12.10 13.90 -9.19
N ALA A 193 12.12 14.91 -10.05
CA ALA A 193 11.44 14.89 -11.36
C ALA A 193 11.85 13.72 -12.26
N LEU A 194 13.08 13.21 -12.15
CA LEU A 194 13.52 12.04 -12.91
C LEU A 194 12.91 10.75 -12.39
N ALA A 195 12.75 10.60 -11.06
CA ALA A 195 12.07 9.46 -10.46
C ALA A 195 10.56 9.47 -10.64
N GLU A 196 9.94 10.65 -10.69
CA GLU A 196 8.51 10.77 -11.02
C GLU A 196 8.24 10.34 -12.47
N LYS A 197 9.19 10.57 -13.39
CA LYS A 197 9.07 10.18 -14.81
C LYS A 197 9.39 8.70 -15.07
N ASP A 198 10.37 8.12 -14.38
CA ASP A 198 10.84 6.74 -14.61
C ASP A 198 10.98 5.96 -13.29
N GLN A 199 9.84 5.65 -12.70
CA GLN A 199 9.74 5.07 -11.36
C GLN A 199 10.41 3.70 -11.22
N THR A 200 10.47 2.90 -12.29
CA THR A 200 11.13 1.58 -12.28
C THR A 200 12.65 1.74 -12.23
N LYS A 201 13.22 2.59 -13.10
CA LYS A 201 14.67 2.87 -13.11
C LYS A 201 15.16 3.43 -11.78
N TRP A 202 14.35 4.30 -11.17
CA TRP A 202 14.70 5.00 -9.94
C TRP A 202 14.33 4.24 -8.66
N HIS A 203 13.78 3.02 -8.77
CA HIS A 203 13.58 2.15 -7.60
C HIS A 203 14.91 1.69 -6.97
N ALA A 204 15.93 1.46 -7.80
CA ALA A 204 17.28 1.08 -7.36
C ALA A 204 18.35 1.59 -8.35
N PRO A 205 18.63 2.91 -8.38
CA PRO A 205 19.45 3.54 -9.41
C PRO A 205 20.96 3.28 -9.29
N GLY A 206 21.42 2.68 -8.18
CA GLY A 206 22.85 2.61 -7.85
C GLY A 206 23.40 3.96 -7.41
N LEU A 207 24.70 4.20 -7.63
CA LEU A 207 25.34 5.48 -7.32
C LEU A 207 25.01 6.48 -8.44
N PHE A 208 24.51 7.66 -8.09
CA PHE A 208 24.14 8.68 -9.07
C PHE A 208 24.33 10.09 -8.51
N ASP A 209 24.44 11.07 -9.41
CA ASP A 209 24.44 12.49 -9.06
C ASP A 209 23.00 12.96 -8.79
N LYS A 210 22.73 13.43 -7.56
CA LYS A 210 21.38 13.84 -7.15
C LYS A 210 20.85 15.08 -7.88
N VAL A 211 21.71 15.91 -8.46
CA VAL A 211 21.34 17.15 -9.17
C VAL A 211 21.10 16.84 -10.65
N THR A 212 22.02 16.14 -11.32
CA THR A 212 21.93 15.86 -12.76
C THR A 212 21.15 14.59 -13.08
N GLY A 213 21.10 13.64 -12.13
CA GLY A 213 20.56 12.30 -12.34
C GLY A 213 21.44 11.36 -13.14
N GLU A 214 22.71 11.73 -13.37
CA GLU A 214 23.68 10.86 -14.00
C GLU A 214 23.99 9.66 -13.11
N ILE A 215 23.74 8.45 -13.60
CA ILE A 215 24.09 7.22 -12.91
C ILE A 215 25.55 6.90 -13.18
N PHE A 216 26.37 6.91 -12.12
CA PHE A 216 27.76 6.55 -12.19
C PHE A 216 27.89 5.03 -12.36
N LYS A 217 28.12 4.61 -13.60
CA LYS A 217 28.44 3.21 -13.91
C LYS A 217 29.88 2.94 -13.51
N LYS A 218 30.11 1.83 -12.82
CA LYS A 218 31.47 1.35 -12.56
C LYS A 218 32.16 1.08 -13.89
N ALA A 219 33.35 1.63 -14.09
CA ALA A 219 34.17 1.31 -15.26
C ALA A 219 34.42 -0.21 -15.31
N ILE A 220 34.19 -0.80 -16.48
CA ILE A 220 34.38 -2.23 -16.70
C ILE A 220 35.70 -2.36 -17.48
N ASP A 221 36.77 -2.69 -16.76
CA ASP A 221 38.12 -2.75 -17.34
C ASP A 221 38.40 -4.09 -18.06
N ALA A 222 37.50 -5.07 -17.93
CA ALA A 222 37.60 -6.38 -18.56
C ALA A 222 36.21 -6.98 -18.83
N PRO A 223 36.04 -7.84 -19.85
CA PRO A 223 34.77 -8.50 -20.15
C PRO A 223 34.17 -9.14 -18.90
N GLN A 224 32.92 -8.79 -18.60
CA GLN A 224 32.19 -9.38 -17.48
C GLN A 224 31.25 -10.47 -18.00
N PRO A 225 31.05 -11.55 -17.23
CA PRO A 225 30.00 -12.49 -17.54
C PRO A 225 28.64 -11.76 -17.53
N PRO A 226 27.69 -12.17 -18.39
CA PRO A 226 26.33 -11.61 -18.34
C PRO A 226 25.70 -11.89 -16.97
N LYS A 227 24.71 -11.07 -16.60
CA LYS A 227 23.93 -11.34 -15.40
C LYS A 227 23.19 -12.66 -15.58
N TYR A 228 23.17 -13.47 -14.53
CA TYR A 228 22.45 -14.76 -14.56
C TYR A 228 20.98 -14.61 -14.97
N GLN A 229 20.29 -13.58 -14.47
CA GLN A 229 18.91 -13.28 -14.85
C GLN A 229 18.75 -13.04 -16.36
N ASP A 230 19.71 -12.37 -17.02
CA ASP A 230 19.63 -12.08 -18.45
C ASP A 230 19.89 -13.36 -19.26
N VAL A 231 20.83 -14.20 -18.83
CA VAL A 231 21.01 -15.54 -19.39
C VAL A 231 19.71 -16.33 -19.31
N PHE A 232 19.09 -16.41 -18.13
CA PHE A 232 17.79 -17.07 -17.95
C PHE A 232 16.71 -16.48 -18.86
N GLY A 233 16.56 -15.15 -18.90
CA GLY A 233 15.55 -14.45 -19.69
C GLY A 233 15.66 -14.70 -21.20
N HIS A 234 16.87 -14.84 -21.73
CA HIS A 234 17.09 -15.22 -23.13
C HIS A 234 16.91 -16.72 -23.36
N THR A 235 17.41 -17.56 -22.45
CA THR A 235 17.28 -19.03 -22.59
C THR A 235 15.83 -19.49 -22.54
N ILE A 236 14.98 -18.93 -21.69
CA ILE A 236 13.57 -19.32 -21.63
C ILE A 236 12.83 -19.05 -22.95
N ILE A 237 13.19 -17.96 -23.64
CA ILE A 237 12.66 -17.63 -24.98
C ILE A 237 13.09 -18.69 -25.98
N GLU A 238 14.39 -19.03 -26.04
CA GLU A 238 14.90 -20.06 -26.95
C GLU A 238 14.25 -21.43 -26.74
N LEU A 239 13.88 -21.75 -25.50
CA LEU A 239 13.15 -22.97 -25.17
C LEU A 239 11.67 -22.88 -25.57
N ALA A 240 11.02 -21.73 -25.34
CA ALA A 240 9.63 -21.50 -25.70
C ALA A 240 9.41 -21.49 -27.22
N GLU A 241 10.37 -20.99 -28.00
CA GLU A 241 10.36 -21.08 -29.48
C GLU A 241 10.34 -22.52 -30.00
N LYS A 242 10.83 -23.48 -29.21
CA LYS A 242 10.90 -24.90 -29.58
C LYS A 242 9.77 -25.73 -28.95
N ASN A 243 9.05 -25.16 -27.98
CA ASN A 243 8.04 -25.87 -27.21
C ASN A 243 6.98 -24.90 -26.69
N GLU A 244 5.83 -24.88 -27.36
CA GLU A 244 4.66 -24.05 -27.05
C GLU A 244 4.07 -24.33 -25.65
N LYS A 245 4.49 -25.39 -24.96
CA LYS A 245 4.05 -25.69 -23.59
C LYS A 245 4.79 -24.89 -22.52
N VAL A 246 5.86 -24.16 -22.88
CA VAL A 246 6.64 -23.36 -21.94
C VAL A 246 5.95 -22.02 -21.72
N MET A 247 5.59 -21.72 -20.47
CA MET A 247 4.98 -20.47 -20.07
C MET A 247 5.80 -19.77 -18.98
N GLY A 248 6.12 -18.49 -19.20
CA GLY A 248 6.81 -17.66 -18.23
C GLY A 248 5.84 -17.08 -17.20
N VAL A 249 6.12 -17.26 -15.91
CA VAL A 249 5.33 -16.69 -14.81
C VAL A 249 6.28 -15.99 -13.84
N THR A 250 5.98 -14.73 -13.48
CA THR A 250 6.80 -13.94 -12.55
C THR A 250 5.93 -13.23 -11.51
N PRO A 251 6.25 -13.34 -10.21
CA PRO A 251 5.49 -12.67 -9.17
C PRO A 251 5.92 -11.21 -9.04
N ALA A 252 5.38 -10.34 -9.90
CA ALA A 252 5.65 -8.89 -9.91
C ALA A 252 7.12 -8.48 -10.10
N MET A 253 7.95 -9.36 -10.68
CA MET A 253 9.39 -9.13 -10.88
C MET A 253 9.85 -9.27 -12.35
N PRO A 254 9.14 -8.73 -13.37
CA PRO A 254 9.54 -8.91 -14.76
C PRO A 254 10.92 -8.30 -15.07
N SER A 255 11.26 -7.16 -14.48
CA SER A 255 12.57 -6.53 -14.64
C SER A 255 13.69 -7.29 -13.89
N GLY A 256 13.41 -7.81 -12.69
CA GLY A 256 14.40 -8.53 -11.86
C GLY A 256 14.67 -9.97 -12.31
N SER A 257 13.67 -10.62 -12.91
CA SER A 257 13.81 -11.96 -13.50
C SER A 257 14.20 -11.93 -14.98
N SER A 258 14.31 -10.74 -15.57
CA SER A 258 14.49 -10.50 -17.01
C SER A 258 13.42 -11.16 -17.90
N LEU A 259 12.29 -11.59 -17.33
CA LEU A 259 11.13 -12.10 -18.07
C LEU A 259 10.41 -11.02 -18.89
N LYS A 260 10.71 -9.73 -18.66
CA LYS A 260 10.32 -8.65 -19.56
C LYS A 260 10.69 -8.92 -21.03
N PHE A 261 11.83 -9.57 -21.30
CA PHE A 261 12.24 -9.92 -22.66
C PHE A 261 11.28 -10.91 -23.31
N MET A 262 10.80 -11.88 -22.53
CA MET A 262 9.80 -12.84 -23.01
C MET A 262 8.46 -12.16 -23.20
N MET A 263 8.04 -11.27 -22.31
CA MET A 263 6.80 -10.49 -22.47
C MET A 263 6.81 -9.65 -23.76
N ASP A 264 7.94 -9.01 -24.08
CA ASP A 264 8.06 -8.18 -25.28
C ASP A 264 8.02 -9.03 -26.57
N LYS A 265 8.63 -10.22 -26.55
CA LYS A 265 8.76 -11.08 -27.74
C LYS A 265 7.62 -12.08 -27.93
N MET A 266 7.05 -12.58 -26.84
CA MET A 266 6.03 -13.63 -26.77
C MET A 266 4.97 -13.24 -25.72
N PRO A 267 4.10 -12.25 -26.01
CA PRO A 267 3.10 -11.74 -25.06
C PRO A 267 1.89 -12.67 -24.83
N HIS A 268 1.84 -13.82 -25.52
CA HIS A 268 0.70 -14.75 -25.53
C HIS A 268 1.17 -16.19 -25.27
#